data_AF-A0A850SA54-F1
#
_entry.id   AF-A0A850SA54-F1
#
_cell.length_a   1.000
_cell.length_b   1.000
_cell.length_c   1.000
_cell.angle_alpha   90.00
_cell.angle_beta   90.00
_cell.angle_gamma   90.00
#
_symmetry.space_group_name_H-M   'P 1'
#
loop_
_entity.id
_entity.type
_entity.pdbx_description
1 polymer ?
#
loop_
_entity_poly.entity_id
_entity_poly.type
_entity_poly.pdbx_seq_one_letter_code
_entity_poly.pdbx_strand_id
1 'polypeptide(L)' 'MDSKKVTEKIFKNTFAPHVKNDTMPVGAIIALLRVGGLRYNILPEEVKKAVSEEMDRREMILKSGKKISDQ' A
#
# COMPACT_ATOMS: atom_id res chain seq x y z
N MET A 1 13.29 -6.93 21.97
CA MET A 1 12.62 -5.95 21.11
C MET A 1 11.96 -6.72 19.99
N ASP A 2 10.67 -6.99 20.09
CA ASP A 2 9.91 -7.65 19.02
C ASP A 2 9.74 -6.66 17.87
N SER A 3 10.67 -6.72 16.91
CA SER A 3 10.47 -6.16 15.58
C SER A 3 9.30 -6.92 14.95
N LYS A 4 8.05 -6.48 15.22
CA LYS A 4 6.87 -6.91 14.47
C LYS A 4 7.16 -6.59 13.00
N LYS A 5 7.68 -7.58 12.26
CA LYS A 5 7.74 -7.54 10.80
C LYS A 5 6.30 -7.34 10.34
N VAL A 6 5.96 -6.12 9.96
CA VAL A 6 4.70 -5.84 9.30
C VAL A 6 4.78 -6.58 7.97
N THR A 7 4.16 -7.75 7.90
CA THR A 7 4.08 -8.53 6.67
C THR A 7 3.24 -7.72 5.70
N GLU A 8 3.89 -7.12 4.71
CA GLU A 8 3.21 -6.40 3.64
C GLU A 8 2.29 -7.35 2.88
N LYS A 9 1.03 -6.97 2.67
CA LYS A 9 0.09 -7.78 1.89
C LYS A 9 0.56 -7.83 0.44
N ILE A 10 0.65 -9.04 -0.11
CA ILE A 10 1.05 -9.31 -1.50
C ILE A 10 -0.15 -9.89 -2.25
N PHE A 11 -0.45 -9.34 -3.42
CA PHE A 11 -1.56 -9.76 -4.27
C PHE A 11 -1.06 -10.38 -5.57
N LYS A 12 -1.82 -11.32 -6.13
CA LYS A 12 -1.60 -11.73 -7.52
C LYS A 12 -1.92 -10.55 -8.44
N ASN A 13 -1.05 -10.29 -9.42
CA ASN A 13 -1.23 -9.22 -10.38
C ASN A 13 -2.23 -9.65 -11.46
N THR A 14 -3.51 -9.44 -11.20
CA THR A 14 -4.61 -9.67 -12.15
C THR A 14 -5.13 -8.38 -12.78
N PHE A 15 -4.61 -7.23 -12.36
CA PHE A 15 -5.14 -5.90 -12.64
C PHE A 15 -4.15 -4.98 -13.38
N ALA A 16 -2.89 -5.38 -13.54
CA ALA A 16 -1.86 -4.66 -14.26
C ALA A 16 -1.17 -5.61 -15.28
N PRO A 17 -1.83 -5.93 -16.41
CA PRO A 17 -1.32 -6.92 -17.37
C PRO A 17 0.00 -6.52 -18.05
N HIS A 18 0.33 -5.23 -18.05
CA HIS A 18 1.58 -4.72 -18.60
C HIS A 18 2.77 -4.81 -17.63
N VAL A 19 2.51 -5.14 -16.36
CA VAL A 19 3.55 -5.31 -15.34
C VAL A 19 3.93 -6.79 -15.30
N LYS A 20 5.20 -7.08 -15.57
CA LYS A 20 5.72 -8.46 -15.67
C LYS A 20 5.65 -9.26 -14.35
N ASN A 21 5.43 -8.60 -13.22
CA ASN A 21 5.42 -9.27 -11.93
C ASN A 21 4.09 -10.02 -11.74
N ASP A 22 4.17 -11.31 -11.44
CA ASP A 22 3.00 -12.14 -11.12
C ASP A 22 2.34 -11.76 -9.80
N THR A 23 3.10 -11.12 -8.91
CA THR A 23 2.62 -10.65 -7.63
C THR A 23 3.08 -9.23 -7.35
N MET A 24 2.27 -8.48 -6.61
CA MET A 24 2.53 -7.10 -6.26
C MET A 24 2.27 -6.86 -4.77
N PRO A 25 3.27 -6.34 -4.03
CA PRO A 25 3.03 -5.85 -2.67
C PRO A 25 2.14 -4.60 -2.70
N VAL A 26 1.34 -4.41 -1.65
CA VAL A 26 0.38 -3.30 -1.56
C VAL A 26 1.08 -1.92 -1.65
N GLY A 27 2.32 -1.81 -1.18
CA GLY A 27 3.12 -0.59 -1.33
C GLY A 27 3.47 -0.27 -2.78
N ALA A 28 3.75 -1.28 -3.61
CA ALA A 28 3.97 -1.09 -5.04
C ALA A 28 2.68 -0.70 -5.76
N ILE A 29 1.54 -1.29 -5.36
CA ILE A 29 0.21 -0.89 -5.86
C ILE A 29 -0.03 0.60 -5.56
N ILE A 30 0.20 1.04 -4.32
CA ILE A 30 0.06 2.45 -3.92
C ILE A 30 0.99 3.35 -4.74
N ALA A 31 2.24 2.93 -4.97
CA ALA A 31 3.19 3.70 -5.78
C ALA A 31 2.70 3.87 -7.23
N LEU A 32 2.21 2.80 -7.86
CA LEU A 32 1.67 2.87 -9.22
C LEU A 32 0.41 3.73 -9.32
N LEU A 33 -0.48 3.68 -8.32
CA LEU A 33 -1.64 4.57 -8.25
C LEU A 33 -1.23 6.05 -8.19
N ARG A 34 -0.18 6.38 -7.41
CA ARG A 34 0.30 7.76 -7.26
C ARG A 34 0.91 8.35 -8.52
N VAL A 35 1.60 7.53 -9.32
CA VAL A 35 2.23 7.96 -10.58
C VAL A 35 1.32 7.79 -11.80
N GLY A 36 0.07 7.38 -11.60
CA GLY A 36 -0.89 7.13 -12.69
C GLY A 36 -0.60 5.87 -13.51
N GLY A 37 0.33 5.02 -13.07
CA GLY A 37 0.65 3.73 -13.71
C GLY A 37 -0.44 2.67 -13.50
N LEU A 38 -1.39 2.92 -12.60
CA LEU A 38 -2.55 2.08 -12.35
C LEU A 38 -3.78 2.95 -12.08
N ARG A 39 -4.97 2.51 -12.51
CA ARG A 39 -6.23 3.19 -12.18
C ARG A 39 -6.90 2.51 -10.99
N TYR A 40 -7.42 3.28 -10.03
CA TYR A 40 -8.05 2.71 -8.83
C TYR A 40 -9.32 1.89 -9.15
N ASN A 41 -10.07 2.29 -10.17
CA ASN A 41 -11.33 1.64 -10.54
C ASN A 41 -11.17 0.24 -11.13
N ILE A 42 -9.99 -0.11 -11.66
CA ILE A 42 -9.71 -1.45 -12.22
C ILE A 42 -9.20 -2.45 -11.18
N LEU A 43 -8.99 -2.01 -9.94
CA LEU A 43 -8.54 -2.87 -8.86
C LEU A 43 -9.66 -3.81 -8.37
N PRO A 44 -9.35 -5.07 -8.04
CA PRO A 44 -10.26 -5.92 -7.28
C PRO A 44 -10.59 -5.31 -5.92
N GLU A 45 -11.79 -5.56 -5.40
CA GLU A 45 -12.25 -4.99 -4.12
C GLU A 45 -11.34 -5.34 -2.94
N GLU A 46 -10.77 -6.55 -2.92
CA GLU A 46 -9.79 -6.96 -1.91
C GLU A 46 -8.52 -6.09 -1.93
N VAL A 47 -8.06 -5.70 -3.12
CA VAL A 47 -6.87 -4.85 -3.31
C VAL A 47 -7.21 -3.43 -2.90
N LYS A 48 -8.38 -2.92 -3.28
CA LYS A 48 -8.87 -1.59 -2.86
C LYS A 48 -8.90 -1.47 -1.35
N LYS A 49 -9.48 -2.47 -0.66
CA LYS A 49 -9.53 -2.52 0.80
C LYS A 49 -8.14 -2.49 1.42
N ALA A 50 -7.21 -3.32 0.92
CA ALA A 50 -5.84 -3.36 1.44
C ALA A 50 -5.06 -2.07 1.19
N VAL A 51 -5.28 -1.41 0.05
CA VAL A 51 -4.71 -0.08 -0.25
C VAL A 51 -5.21 0.95 0.76
N SER A 52 -6.51 0.99 1.04
CA SER A 52 -7.08 1.92 2.04
C SER A 52 -6.51 1.67 3.43
N GLU A 53 -6.52 0.41 3.89
CA GLU A 53 -5.96 0.02 5.20
C GLU A 53 -4.48 0.41 5.35
N GLU A 54 -3.68 0.21 4.30
CA GLU A 54 -2.26 0.58 4.33
C GLU A 54 -2.05 2.09 4.32
N MET A 55 -2.88 2.84 3.59
CA MET A 55 -2.83 4.30 3.59
C MET A 55 -3.20 4.87 4.97
N ASP A 56 -4.25 4.35 5.61
CA ASP A 56 -4.64 4.74 6.97
C ASP A 56 -3.52 4.42 7.97
N ARG A 57 -2.90 3.23 7.86
CA ARG A 57 -1.75 2.84 8.70
C ARG A 57 -0.59 3.82 8.54
N ARG A 58 -0.24 4.18 7.30
CA ARG A 58 0.85 5.14 7.01
C ARG A 58 0.53 6.51 7.58
N GLU A 59 -0.72 6.96 7.48
CA GLU A 59 -1.15 8.23 8.05
C GLU A 59 -1.07 8.22 9.59
N MET A 60 -1.49 7.14 10.24
CA MET A 60 -1.36 7.00 11.69
C MET A 60 0.09 7.05 12.15
N ILE A 61 1.00 6.36 11.46
CA ILE A 61 2.45 6.37 11.76
C ILE A 61 3.03 7.78 11.61
N LEU A 62 2.66 8.50 10.55
CA LEU A 62 3.09 9.88 10.34
C LEU A 62 2.57 10.80 11.44
N LYS A 63 1.29 10.67 11.83
CA LYS A 63 0.67 11.45 12.92
C LYS A 63 1.29 11.12 14.28
N SER A 64 1.63 9.86 14.55
CA SER A 64 2.27 9.45 15.80
C SER A 64 3.72 9.90 15.87
N GLY A 65 4.44 9.91 14.74
CA GLY A 65 5.82 10.42 14.67
C GLY A 65 5.93 11.94 14.79
N LYS A 66 4.88 12.69 14.41
CA LYS A 66 4.84 14.16 14.49
C LYS A 66 4.70 14.73 15.91
N LYS A 67 4.43 13.89 16.92
CA LYS A 67 4.25 14.36 18.30
C LYS A 67 5.56 14.62 19.08
N ILE A 68 6.73 14.39 18.49
CA ILE A 68 8.02 14.45 19.23
C ILE A 68 8.84 15.72 18.90
N SER A 69 8.48 16.52 17.89
CA SER A 69 9.31 17.67 17.45
C SER A 69 8.93 19.04 18.01
N ASP A 70 7.85 19.17 18.78
CA ASP A 70 7.31 20.48 19.18
C ASP A 70 7.27 20.66 20.71
N GLN A 71 8.35 20.27 21.42
CA GLN A 71 8.60 20.66 22.81
C GLN A 71 10.04 21.11 23.02
#